data_AF-A0A520NUN7-F1
#
_entry.id   AF-A0A520NUN7-F1
#
_cell.length_a   1.000
_cell.length_b   1.000
_cell.length_c   1.000
_cell.angle_alpha   90.00
_cell.angle_beta   90.00
_cell.angle_gamma   90.00
#
_symmetry.space_group_name_H-M   'P 1'
#
loop_
_entity.id
_entity.type
_entity.pdbx_description
1 polymer ?
#
loop_
_entity_poly.entity_id
_entity_poly.type
_entity_poly.pdbx_seq_one_letter_code
_entity_poly.pdbx_strand_id
1 'polypeptide(L)' 'MPDELFVAIALILVLEGGLYALFPDGMRKMALHIERVPASSLRSAGLLAATVGVGIIWLVKN' A
#
# COMPACT_ATOMS: atom_id res chain seq x y z
N MET A 1 -1.60 5.29 -22.48
CA MET A 1 -0.60 5.67 -21.43
C MET A 1 -1.17 6.51 -20.27
N PRO A 2 -2.30 7.23 -20.35
CA PRO A 2 -2.98 7.71 -19.14
C PRO A 2 -3.73 6.58 -18.40
N ASP A 3 -4.18 5.57 -19.13
CA ASP A 3 -5.08 4.51 -18.61
C ASP A 3 -4.43 3.66 -17.50
N GLU A 4 -3.13 3.37 -17.61
CA GLU A 4 -2.42 2.56 -16.60
C GLU A 4 -2.37 3.25 -15.23
N LEU A 5 -2.21 4.58 -15.21
CA LEU A 5 -2.23 5.35 -13.96
C LEU A 5 -3.63 5.33 -13.34
N PHE A 6 -4.67 5.56 -14.14
CA PHE A 6 -6.05 5.49 -13.67
C PHE A 6 -6.42 4.09 -13.18
N VAL A 7 -5.98 3.03 -13.86
CA VAL A 7 -6.17 1.64 -13.42
C VAL A 7 -5.44 1.38 -12.11
N ALA A 8 -4.18 1.81 -11.96
CA ALA A 8 -3.43 1.65 -10.71
C ALA A 8 -4.13 2.36 -9.54
N ILE A 9 -4.62 3.59 -9.75
CA ILE A 9 -5.39 4.34 -8.75
C ILE A 9 -6.71 3.63 -8.42
N ALA A 10 -7.44 3.12 -9.42
CA ALA A 10 -8.67 2.38 -9.20
C ALA A 10 -8.42 1.11 -8.37
N LEU A 11 -7.37 0.35 -8.69
CA LEU A 11 -7.02 -0.87 -7.97
C LEU A 11 -6.64 -0.61 -6.51
N ILE A 12 -5.87 0.45 -6.23
CA ILE A 12 -5.52 0.78 -4.84
C ILE A 12 -6.76 1.21 -4.04
N LEU A 13 -7.70 1.94 -4.65
CA LEU A 13 -8.96 2.30 -4.00
C LEU A 13 -9.85 1.07 -3.73
N VAL A 14 -9.91 0.11 -4.67
CA VAL A 14 -10.64 -1.14 -4.47
C VAL A 14 -10.04 -1.96 -3.33
N LEU A 15 -8.71 -2.05 -3.25
CA LEU A 15 -8.03 -2.80 -2.18
C LEU A 15 -8.19 -2.12 -0.82
N GLU A 16 -7.91 -0.82 -0.71
CA GLU A 16 -8.10 -0.07 0.54
C GLU A 16 -9.57 -0.09 0.98
N GLY A 17 -10.50 0.28 0.09
CA GLY A 17 -11.94 0.29 0.38
C GLY A 17 -12.48 -1.10 0.74
N GLY A 18 -12.02 -2.14 0.04
CA GLY A 18 -12.36 -3.53 0.33
C GLY A 18 -11.88 -3.96 1.71
N LEU A 19 -10.66 -3.60 2.11
CA LEU A 19 -10.14 -3.88 3.44
C LEU A 19 -10.94 -3.18 4.53
N TYR A 20 -11.33 -1.91 4.34
CA TYR A 20 -12.19 -1.21 5.29
C TYR A 20 -13.60 -1.81 5.38
N ALA A 21 -14.18 -2.24 4.25
CA ALA A 21 -15.53 -2.80 4.21
C ALA A 21 -15.60 -4.22 4.80
N LEU A 22 -14.62 -5.07 4.48
CA LEU A 22 -14.58 -6.46 4.92
C LEU A 22 -14.02 -6.61 6.35
N PHE A 23 -13.04 -5.79 6.74
CA PHE A 23 -12.31 -5.92 8.00
C PHE A 23 -12.16 -4.57 8.75
N PRO A 24 -13.26 -3.88 9.08
CA PRO A 24 -13.22 -2.54 9.68
C PRO A 24 -12.46 -2.51 11.02
N ASP A 25 -12.69 -3.48 11.90
CA ASP A 25 -12.01 -3.55 13.19
C ASP A 25 -10.52 -3.88 13.06
N GLY A 26 -10.15 -4.66 12.04
CA GLY A 26 -8.76 -4.96 11.72
C GLY A 26 -7.99 -3.70 11.34
N MET A 27 -8.57 -2.89 10.45
CA MET A 27 -7.98 -1.62 10.02
C MET A 27 -7.87 -0.62 11.18
N ARG A 28 -8.90 -0.54 12.05
CA ARG A 28 -8.84 0.30 13.24
C ARG A 28 -7.71 -0.09 14.19
N LYS A 29 -7.52 -1.40 14.44
CA LYS A 29 -6.41 -1.90 15.27
C LYS A 29 -5.05 -1.62 14.64
N MET A 30 -4.94 -1.77 13.32
CA MET A 30 -3.71 -1.47 12.59
C MET A 30 -3.34 0.02 12.72
N ALA A 31 -4.31 0.93 12.59
CA ALA A 31 -4.06 2.37 12.76
C ALA A 31 -3.51 2.71 14.16
N LEU A 32 -4.10 2.12 15.21
CA LEU A 32 -3.61 2.29 16.59
C LEU A 32 -2.21 1.68 16.80
N HIS A 33 -1.86 0.64 16.05
CA HIS A 33 -0.54 0.05 16.11
C HIS A 33 0.50 0.95 15.43
N ILE A 34 0.18 1.48 14.25
CA ILE A 34 1.04 2.38 13.48
C ILE A 34 1.43 3.62 14.29
N GLU A 35 0.51 4.17 15.09
CA GLU A 35 0.78 5.31 15.98
C GLU A 35 1.98 5.06 16.93
N ARG A 36 2.22 3.82 17.33
CA ARG A 36 3.29 3.43 18.25
C ARG A 36 4.61 3.12 17.55
N VAL A 37 4.61 3.05 16.22
CA VAL A 37 5.80 2.69 15.45
C VAL A 37 6.64 3.96 15.21
N PRO A 38 7.96 3.95 15.52
CA PRO A 38 8.82 5.09 15.28
C PRO A 38 8.86 5.51 13.82
N ALA A 39 8.89 6.82 13.56
CA ALA A 39 8.92 7.36 12.20
C ALA A 39 10.12 6.89 11.36
N SER A 40 11.25 6.53 11.99
CA SER A 40 12.40 5.94 11.32
C SER A 40 12.09 4.55 10.74
N SER A 41 11.34 3.73 11.49
CA SER A 41 10.92 2.39 11.06
C SER A 41 9.85 2.46 9.98
N LEU A 42 8.92 3.41 10.06
CA LEU A 42 7.95 3.67 8.99
C LEU A 42 8.65 4.04 7.67
N ARG A 43 9.68 4.90 7.74
CA ARG A 43 10.43 5.31 6.55
C ARG A 43 11.20 4.15 5.92
N SER A 44 11.88 3.33 6.72
CA SER A 44 12.63 2.19 6.18
C SER A 44 11.71 1.13 5.58
N ALA A 45 10.60 0.80 6.25
CA ALA A 45 9.60 -0.13 5.73
C ALA A 45 8.96 0.40 4.44
N GLY A 46 8.58 1.68 4.40
CA GLY A 46 8.01 2.32 3.23
C GLY A 46 8.98 2.36 2.04
N LEU A 47 10.25 2.67 2.29
CA LEU A 47 11.29 2.64 1.26
C LEU A 47 11.48 1.23 0.70
N LEU A 48 11.56 0.23 1.57
CA LEU A 48 11.69 -1.17 1.15
C LEU A 48 10.50 -1.62 0.30
N ALA A 49 9.27 -1.30 0.74
CA ALA A 49 8.05 -1.60 -0.02
C ALA A 49 8.05 -0.92 -1.40
N ALA A 50 8.45 0.35 -1.48
CA ALA A 50 8.54 1.08 -2.75
C ALA A 50 9.59 0.46 -3.69
N THR A 51 10.78 0.14 -3.18
CA THR A 51 11.84 -0.49 -3.97
C THR A 51 11.39 -1.86 -4.50
N VAL A 52 10.77 -2.68 -3.66
CA VAL A 52 10.22 -3.98 -4.08
C VAL A 52 9.12 -3.80 -5.14
N GLY A 53 8.22 -2.83 -4.95
CA GLY A 53 7.17 -2.51 -5.92
C GLY A 53 7.73 -2.15 -7.29
N VAL A 54 8.75 -1.29 -7.35
CA VAL A 54 9.44 -0.95 -8.60
C VAL A 54 10.10 -2.18 -9.22
N GLY A 55 10.77 -3.01 -8.41
CA GLY A 55 11.39 -4.25 -8.88
C GLY A 55 10.39 -5.23 -9.49
N ILE A 56 9.21 -5.39 -8.88
CA ILE A 56 8.12 -6.23 -9.41
C ILE A 56 7.61 -5.66 -10.74
N ILE A 57 7.34 -4.35 -10.82
CA ILE A 57 6.87 -3.73 -12.07
C ILE A 57 7.90 -3.93 -13.19
N TRP A 58 9.18 -3.76 -12.88
CA TRP A 58 10.26 -3.98 -13.85
C TRP A 58 10.30 -5.43 -14.34
N LEU A 59 10.20 -6.41 -13.44
CA LEU A 59 10.18 -7.83 -13.80
C LEU A 59 8.96 -8.26 -14.61
N VAL A 60 7.80 -7.65 -14.37
CA VAL A 60 6.55 -8.00 -15.08
C VAL A 60 6.44 -7.32 -16.44
N LYS A 61 6.99 -6.10 -16.59
CA LYS A 61 6.91 -5.32 -17.84
C LYS A 61 8.13 -5.49 -18.76
N ASN A 62 9.13 -6.30 -18.38
CA ASN A 62 10.33 -6.61 -19.17
C ASN A 62 10.28 -8.05 -19.69
#